data_AF-A0A099PG94-F1
#
_entry.id   AF-A0A099PG94-F1
#
_cell.length_a   1.000
_cell.length_b   1.000
_cell.length_c   1.000
_cell.angle_alpha   90.00
_cell.angle_beta   90.00
_cell.angle_gamma   90.00
#
_symmetry.space_group_name_H-M   'P 1'
#
loop_
_entity.id
_entity.type
_entity.pdbx_description
1 polymer ?
#
loop_
_entity_poly.entity_id
_entity_poly.type
_entity_poly.pdbx_seq_one_letter_code
_entity_poly.pdbx_strand_id
1 'polypeptide(L)'
;MKEGYLESSSVINQWIPVIGTLGGALLGFIAMFTTAFFKQRSEHNKAEQDRTRARLERIYELLIIINQEMGTSFAQALSAVKNSRPMEPRERRVGPAPLIELEMLINLYFSDLGNERKKLLESVGAFEMKRYSILHTDFKKESSETKDSLTKLFVHLNADVRESIEDLKQSVVNRVIS
;
A
#
# COMPACT_ATOMS: atom_id res chain seq x y z
N MET A 1 44.60 -51.37 59.25
CA MET A 1 43.53 -51.83 58.31
C MET A 1 42.20 -51.57 59.01
N LYS A 2 41.30 -50.67 58.59
CA LYS A 2 41.08 -49.97 57.33
C LYS A 2 40.63 -48.54 57.66
N GLU A 3 41.51 -47.56 57.46
CA GLU A 3 41.11 -46.18 57.22
C GLU A 3 40.67 -46.13 55.75
N GLY A 4 39.39 -45.91 55.49
CA GLY A 4 38.88 -45.97 54.10
C GLY A 4 37.45 -45.50 53.90
N TYR A 5 36.82 -44.87 54.90
CA TYR A 5 35.43 -44.44 54.81
C TYR A 5 35.22 -42.92 54.98
N LEU A 6 36.29 -42.13 55.15
CA LEU A 6 36.19 -40.68 55.35
C LEU A 6 36.56 -39.83 54.11
N GLU A 7 37.11 -40.43 53.05
CA GLU A 7 37.49 -39.67 51.83
C GLU A 7 36.35 -39.49 50.82
N SER A 8 35.28 -40.29 50.87
CA SER A 8 34.23 -40.22 49.82
C SER A 8 33.32 -39.00 49.95
N SER A 9 33.18 -38.40 51.14
CA SER A 9 32.32 -37.24 51.39
C SER A 9 32.97 -35.90 51.02
N SER A 10 34.31 -35.79 51.05
CA SER A 10 35.02 -34.56 50.69
C SER A 10 35.02 -34.31 49.18
N VAL A 11 35.11 -35.37 48.38
CA VAL A 11 35.12 -35.30 46.92
C VAL A 11 33.77 -34.84 46.40
N ILE A 12 32.65 -35.36 46.93
CA ILE A 12 31.30 -34.98 46.51
C ILE A 12 31.02 -33.49 46.82
N ASN A 13 31.46 -32.99 47.97
CA ASN A 13 31.29 -31.57 48.35
C ASN A 13 32.10 -30.60 47.48
N GLN A 14 33.21 -31.03 46.88
CA GLN A 14 33.99 -30.20 45.93
C GLN A 14 33.32 -30.05 44.55
N TRP A 15 32.46 -30.99 44.14
CA TRP A 15 31.76 -30.93 42.85
C TRP A 15 30.46 -30.11 42.89
N ILE A 16 29.86 -29.90 44.07
CA ILE A 16 28.65 -29.06 44.25
C ILE A 16 28.81 -27.64 43.65
N PRO A 17 29.88 -26.88 43.91
CA PRO A 17 30.05 -25.55 43.30
C PRO A 17 30.26 -25.61 41.78
N VAL A 18 30.89 -26.68 41.27
CA VAL A 18 31.09 -26.89 39.82
C VAL A 18 29.75 -27.19 39.12
N ILE A 19 28.93 -28.06 39.69
CA ILE A 19 27.59 -28.38 39.17
C ILE A 19 26.65 -27.18 39.31
N GLY A 20 26.73 -26.41 40.40
CA GLY A 20 25.95 -25.19 40.60
C GLY A 20 26.29 -24.09 39.59
N THR A 21 27.58 -23.88 39.29
CA THR A 21 28.02 -22.92 38.28
C THR A 21 27.67 -23.36 36.86
N LEU A 22 27.83 -24.64 36.51
CA LEU A 22 27.39 -25.20 35.23
C LEU A 22 25.87 -25.13 35.04
N GLY A 23 25.09 -25.47 36.08
CA GLY A 23 23.64 -25.36 36.06
C GLY A 23 23.16 -23.91 35.91
N GLY A 24 23.79 -22.99 36.63
CA GLY A 24 23.53 -21.54 36.51
C GLY A 24 23.89 -20.99 35.12
N ALA A 25 25.01 -21.42 34.55
CA ALA A 25 25.42 -21.02 33.20
C ALA A 25 24.48 -21.56 32.12
N LEU A 26 24.02 -22.81 32.26
CA LEU A 26 23.06 -23.42 31.34
C LEU A 26 21.71 -22.68 31.38
N LEU A 27 21.21 -22.36 32.59
CA LEU A 27 19.98 -21.58 32.76
C LEU A 27 20.13 -20.15 32.21
N GLY A 28 21.27 -19.51 32.44
CA GLY A 28 21.59 -18.19 31.88
C GLY A 28 21.64 -18.20 30.36
N PHE A 29 22.23 -19.23 29.76
CA PHE A 29 22.27 -19.40 28.30
C PHE A 29 20.89 -19.64 27.71
N ILE A 30 20.07 -20.51 28.32
CA ILE A 30 18.69 -20.76 27.89
C ILE A 30 17.87 -19.47 28.00
N ALA A 31 17.97 -18.75 29.10
CA ALA A 31 17.26 -17.48 29.29
C ALA A 31 17.67 -16.43 28.25
N MET A 32 18.98 -16.29 27.96
CA MET A 32 19.50 -15.38 26.94
C MET A 32 19.05 -15.77 25.53
N PHE A 33 19.09 -17.06 25.20
CA PHE A 33 18.62 -17.56 23.90
C PHE A 33 17.13 -17.32 23.71
N THR A 34 16.33 -17.58 24.75
CA THR A 34 14.87 -17.42 24.70
C THR A 34 14.50 -15.94 24.56
N THR A 35 15.13 -15.06 25.33
CA THR A 35 14.92 -13.61 25.23
C THR A 35 15.37 -13.04 23.88
N ALA A 36 16.51 -13.48 23.36
CA ALA A 36 16.98 -13.09 22.03
C ALA A 36 16.00 -13.55 20.93
N PHE A 37 15.49 -14.79 21.01
CA PHE A 37 14.53 -15.32 20.05
C PHE A 37 13.19 -14.54 20.09
N PHE A 38 12.65 -14.27 21.27
CA PHE A 38 11.43 -13.46 21.40
C PHE A 38 11.62 -12.02 20.91
N LYS A 39 12.77 -11.40 21.23
CA LYS A 39 13.10 -10.06 20.76
C LYS A 39 13.22 -10.01 19.24
N GLN A 40 13.95 -10.93 18.63
CA GLN A 40 14.09 -11.02 17.17
C GLN A 40 12.73 -11.23 16.50
N ARG A 41 11.87 -12.08 17.06
CA ARG A 41 10.52 -12.31 16.51
C ARG A 41 9.63 -11.07 16.63
N SER A 42 9.71 -10.35 17.75
CA SER A 42 9.01 -9.08 17.94
C SER A 42 9.49 -8.01 16.95
N GLU A 43 10.81 -7.88 16.77
CA GLU A 43 11.41 -6.95 15.81
C GLU A 43 11.02 -7.28 14.36
N HIS A 44 11.00 -8.56 14.00
CA HIS A 44 10.56 -9.01 12.68
C HIS A 44 9.09 -8.66 12.43
N ASN A 45 8.20 -8.99 13.37
CA ASN A 45 6.78 -8.68 13.26
C ASN A 45 6.54 -7.17 13.13
N LYS A 46 7.27 -6.37 13.91
CA LYS A 46 7.18 -4.91 13.83
C LYS A 46 7.64 -4.40 12.47
N ALA A 47 8.77 -4.91 11.96
CA ALA A 47 9.28 -4.53 10.64
C ALA A 47 8.32 -4.91 9.51
N GLU A 48 7.62 -6.04 9.61
CA GLU A 48 6.58 -6.41 8.65
C GLU A 48 5.37 -5.49 8.72
N GLN A 49 4.89 -5.16 9.93
CA GLN A 49 3.79 -4.21 10.13
C GLN A 49 4.13 -2.82 9.56
N ASP A 50 5.35 -2.32 9.84
CA ASP A 50 5.81 -1.02 9.35
C ASP A 50 5.87 -1.00 7.81
N ARG A 51 6.35 -2.08 7.18
CA ARG A 51 6.36 -2.21 5.70
C ARG A 51 4.94 -2.24 5.12
N THR A 52 4.04 -2.99 5.74
CA THR A 52 2.65 -3.08 5.29
C THR A 52 1.96 -1.72 5.37
N ARG A 53 2.13 -1.03 6.50
CA ARG A 53 1.62 0.32 6.70
C ARG A 53 2.17 1.30 5.66
N ALA A 54 3.47 1.32 5.44
CA ALA A 54 4.09 2.20 4.45
C ALA A 54 3.54 1.96 3.03
N ARG A 55 3.24 0.70 2.66
CA ARG A 55 2.64 0.38 1.36
C ARG A 55 1.17 0.84 1.28
N LEU A 56 0.39 0.70 2.34
CA LEU A 56 -0.99 1.21 2.39
C LEU A 56 -1.03 2.74 2.32
N GLU A 57 -0.13 3.42 3.05
CA GLU A 57 0.05 4.87 2.97
C GLU A 57 0.41 5.29 1.54
N ARG A 58 1.33 4.57 0.89
CA ARG A 58 1.70 4.82 -0.51
C ARG A 58 0.52 4.66 -1.47
N ILE A 59 -0.30 3.62 -1.29
CA ILE A 59 -1.53 3.43 -2.06
C ILE A 59 -2.46 4.64 -1.88
N TYR A 60 -2.65 5.10 -0.64
CA TYR A 60 -3.50 6.25 -0.35
C TYR A 60 -3.00 7.54 -1.01
N GLU A 61 -1.69 7.80 -0.97
CA GLU A 61 -1.06 8.92 -1.68
C GLU A 61 -1.30 8.84 -3.20
N LEU A 62 -1.13 7.66 -3.80
CA LEU A 62 -1.37 7.46 -5.23
C LEU A 62 -2.83 7.76 -5.60
N LEU A 63 -3.79 7.39 -4.76
CA LEU A 63 -5.21 7.71 -4.98
C LEU A 63 -5.48 9.22 -4.94
N ILE A 64 -4.79 9.97 -4.07
CA ILE A 64 -4.87 11.44 -4.05
C ILE A 64 -4.33 12.02 -5.36
N ILE A 65 -3.15 11.54 -5.79
CA ILE A 65 -2.50 12.00 -7.01
C ILE A 65 -3.39 11.73 -8.24
N ILE A 66 -3.94 10.52 -8.34
CA ILE A 66 -4.87 10.13 -9.42
C ILE A 66 -6.09 11.05 -9.41
N ASN A 67 -6.70 11.30 -8.25
CA ASN A 67 -7.87 12.18 -8.14
C ASN A 67 -7.56 13.61 -8.63
N GLN A 68 -6.38 14.15 -8.30
CA GLN A 68 -5.93 15.46 -8.76
C GLN A 68 -5.74 15.49 -10.29
N GLU A 69 -5.08 14.48 -10.85
CA GLU A 69 -4.89 14.35 -12.30
C GLU A 69 -6.18 14.23 -13.08
N MET A 70 -7.12 13.44 -12.54
CA MET A 70 -8.43 13.26 -13.14
C MET A 70 -9.24 14.56 -13.05
N GLY A 71 -9.14 15.30 -11.94
CA GLY A 71 -9.73 16.64 -11.80
C GLY A 71 -9.20 17.62 -12.86
N THR A 72 -7.88 17.69 -13.06
CA THR A 72 -7.29 18.52 -14.11
C THR A 72 -7.73 18.08 -15.50
N SER A 73 -7.73 16.78 -15.77
CA SER A 73 -8.13 16.21 -17.06
C SER A 73 -9.61 16.48 -17.37
N PHE A 74 -10.47 16.41 -16.35
CA PHE A 74 -11.88 16.78 -16.42
C PHE A 74 -12.07 18.27 -16.72
N ALA A 75 -11.36 19.15 -16.03
CA ALA A 75 -11.42 20.58 -16.29
C ALA A 75 -11.00 20.94 -17.73
N GLN A 76 -9.93 20.30 -18.23
CA GLN A 76 -9.50 20.45 -19.62
C GLN A 76 -10.54 19.93 -20.61
N ALA A 77 -11.13 18.76 -20.35
CA ALA A 77 -12.19 18.19 -21.19
C ALA A 77 -13.41 19.13 -21.28
N LEU A 78 -13.88 19.64 -20.14
CA LEU A 78 -14.98 20.60 -20.11
C LEU A 78 -14.65 21.91 -20.81
N SER A 79 -13.43 22.43 -20.62
CA SER A 79 -12.97 23.64 -21.28
C SER A 79 -12.93 23.47 -22.80
N ALA A 80 -12.51 22.30 -23.28
CA ALA A 80 -12.51 21.99 -24.71
C ALA A 80 -13.92 21.91 -25.29
N VAL A 81 -14.83 21.18 -24.64
CA VAL A 81 -16.21 21.02 -25.12
C VAL A 81 -16.98 22.35 -25.06
N LYS A 82 -16.96 23.02 -23.91
CA LYS A 82 -17.80 24.21 -23.65
C LYS A 82 -17.22 25.48 -24.23
N ASN A 83 -15.91 25.69 -24.05
CA ASN A 83 -15.24 26.94 -24.42
C ASN A 83 -14.41 26.81 -25.71
N SER A 84 -14.42 25.64 -26.35
CA SER A 84 -13.65 25.37 -27.59
C SER A 84 -12.17 25.71 -27.46
N ARG A 85 -11.62 25.48 -26.25
CA ARG A 85 -10.19 25.65 -25.97
C ARG A 85 -9.45 24.35 -26.27
N PRO A 86 -8.29 24.38 -26.95
CA PRO A 86 -7.51 23.16 -27.15
C PRO A 86 -7.08 22.59 -25.79
N MET A 87 -7.06 21.27 -25.69
CA MET A 87 -6.48 20.61 -24.51
C MET A 87 -4.97 20.74 -24.53
N GLU A 88 -4.38 20.96 -23.36
CA GLU A 88 -2.93 20.97 -23.23
C GLU A 88 -2.38 19.53 -23.28
N PRO A 89 -1.24 19.32 -23.94
CA PRO A 89 -0.54 18.04 -23.85
C PRO A 89 -0.21 17.72 -22.39
N ARG A 90 -0.35 16.45 -21.99
CA ARG A 90 0.15 16.01 -20.69
C ARG A 90 1.67 16.18 -20.63
N GLU A 91 2.15 16.80 -19.56
CA GLU A 91 3.58 16.86 -19.27
C GLU A 91 4.16 15.45 -19.13
N ARG A 92 5.35 15.23 -19.68
CA ARG A 92 6.09 13.97 -19.49
C ARG A 92 6.54 13.89 -18.04
N ARG A 93 6.18 12.80 -17.38
CA ARG A 93 6.61 12.49 -16.02
C ARG A 93 7.89 11.66 -16.03
N VAL A 94 8.67 11.84 -14.97
CA VAL A 94 9.80 10.96 -14.63
C VAL A 94 9.27 9.89 -13.68
N GLY A 95 9.30 8.62 -14.10
CA GLY A 95 8.79 7.49 -13.32
C GLY A 95 7.50 6.84 -13.87
N PRO A 96 7.00 5.78 -13.22
CA PRO A 96 5.77 5.10 -13.62
C PRO A 96 4.56 6.02 -13.45
N ALA A 97 3.52 5.82 -14.27
CA ALA A 97 2.26 6.52 -14.08
C ALA A 97 1.62 6.08 -12.74
N PRO A 98 1.00 6.98 -11.96
CA PRO A 98 0.44 6.66 -10.65
C PRO A 98 -0.54 5.49 -10.65
N LEU A 99 -1.34 5.37 -11.72
CA LEU A 99 -2.27 4.26 -11.90
C LEU A 99 -1.56 2.91 -12.06
N ILE A 100 -0.41 2.89 -12.74
CA ILE A 100 0.42 1.68 -12.93
C ILE A 100 1.09 1.31 -11.60
N GLU A 101 1.64 2.30 -10.88
CA GLU A 101 2.25 2.05 -9.57
C GLU A 101 1.22 1.50 -8.57
N LEU A 102 0.00 2.06 -8.57
CA LEU A 102 -1.12 1.58 -7.77
C LEU A 102 -1.45 0.12 -8.11
N GLU A 103 -1.57 -0.19 -9.39
CA GLU A 103 -1.85 -1.55 -9.86
C GLU A 103 -0.78 -2.54 -9.40
N MET A 104 0.50 -2.17 -9.52
CA MET A 104 1.63 -2.98 -9.06
C MET A 104 1.55 -3.24 -7.56
N LEU A 105 1.35 -2.20 -6.73
CA LEU A 105 1.30 -2.34 -5.27
C LEU A 105 0.15 -3.24 -4.82
N ILE A 106 -1.04 -3.05 -5.41
CA ILE A 106 -2.20 -3.86 -5.09
C ILE A 106 -1.97 -5.32 -5.51
N ASN A 107 -1.48 -5.57 -6.72
CA ASN A 107 -1.24 -6.93 -7.20
C ASN A 107 -0.18 -7.68 -6.38
N LEU A 108 0.89 -7.00 -5.96
CA LEU A 108 2.00 -7.64 -5.26
C LEU A 108 1.73 -7.84 -3.76
N TYR A 109 0.98 -6.94 -3.13
CA TYR A 109 0.90 -6.90 -1.66
C TYR A 109 -0.53 -6.95 -1.10
N PHE A 110 -1.55 -6.59 -1.89
CA PHE A 110 -2.93 -6.46 -1.41
C PHE A 110 -3.93 -6.96 -2.47
N SER A 111 -3.74 -8.20 -2.94
CA SER A 111 -4.56 -8.78 -4.02
C SER A 111 -6.06 -8.81 -3.73
N ASP A 112 -6.43 -8.76 -2.45
CA ASP A 112 -7.77 -8.66 -1.92
C ASP A 112 -8.46 -7.30 -2.22
N LEU A 113 -7.71 -6.25 -2.52
CA LEU A 113 -8.22 -4.96 -3.06
C LEU A 113 -8.46 -5.02 -4.58
N GLY A 114 -8.37 -6.20 -5.18
CA GLY A 114 -8.42 -6.38 -6.64
C GLY A 114 -9.72 -5.92 -7.28
N ASN A 115 -10.85 -6.02 -6.57
CA ASN A 115 -12.17 -5.63 -7.09
C ASN A 115 -12.29 -4.10 -7.18
N GLU A 116 -11.95 -3.39 -6.11
CA GLU A 116 -11.97 -1.93 -6.05
C GLU A 116 -10.96 -1.33 -7.03
N ARG A 117 -9.77 -1.94 -7.14
CA ARG A 117 -8.80 -1.58 -8.18
C ARG A 117 -9.40 -1.74 -9.58
N LYS A 118 -10.05 -2.87 -9.87
CA LYS A 118 -10.65 -3.12 -11.18
C LYS A 118 -11.71 -2.06 -11.51
N LYS A 119 -12.60 -1.74 -10.55
CA LYS A 119 -13.60 -0.67 -10.70
C LYS A 119 -12.94 0.66 -11.07
N LEU A 120 -11.87 1.04 -10.36
CA LEU A 120 -11.12 2.27 -10.66
C LEU A 120 -10.51 2.25 -12.07
N LEU A 121 -9.86 1.15 -12.48
CA LEU A 121 -9.26 1.04 -13.82
C LEU A 121 -10.31 1.15 -14.93
N GLU A 122 -11.47 0.53 -14.74
CA GLU A 122 -12.59 0.60 -15.69
C GLU A 122 -13.14 2.03 -15.80
N SER A 123 -13.39 2.71 -14.66
CA SER A 123 -13.86 4.09 -14.63
C SER A 123 -12.87 5.07 -15.27
N VAL A 124 -11.58 4.96 -14.93
CA VAL A 124 -10.53 5.79 -15.53
C VAL A 124 -10.39 5.49 -17.03
N GLY A 125 -10.44 4.22 -17.42
CA GLY A 125 -10.40 3.81 -18.82
C GLY A 125 -11.57 4.39 -19.64
N ALA A 126 -12.79 4.33 -19.12
CA ALA A 126 -13.98 4.91 -19.75
C ALA A 126 -13.85 6.42 -19.93
N PHE A 127 -13.38 7.12 -18.90
CA PHE A 127 -13.11 8.55 -18.97
C PHE A 127 -12.05 8.89 -20.03
N GLU A 128 -10.91 8.20 -20.02
CA GLU A 128 -9.78 8.46 -20.94
C GLU A 128 -10.14 8.16 -22.39
N MET A 129 -10.86 7.06 -22.65
CA MET A 129 -11.37 6.75 -23.98
C MET A 129 -12.25 7.88 -24.51
N LYS A 130 -13.13 8.42 -23.66
CA LYS A 130 -13.99 9.52 -24.08
C LYS A 130 -13.20 10.81 -24.28
N ARG A 131 -12.24 11.10 -23.40
CA ARG A 131 -11.33 12.25 -23.55
C ARG A 131 -10.54 12.17 -24.87
N TYR A 132 -10.00 11.00 -25.20
CA TYR A 132 -9.26 10.79 -26.45
C TYR A 132 -10.15 11.02 -27.68
N SER A 133 -11.42 10.57 -27.62
CA SER A 133 -12.37 10.76 -28.72
C SER A 133 -12.65 12.22 -29.07
N ILE A 134 -12.41 13.15 -28.13
CA ILE A 134 -12.67 14.58 -28.32
C ILE A 134 -11.40 15.42 -28.49
N LEU A 135 -10.22 14.80 -28.42
CA LEU A 135 -8.93 15.51 -28.43
C LEU A 135 -8.70 16.31 -29.72
N HIS A 136 -9.22 15.81 -30.84
CA HIS A 136 -9.05 16.40 -32.17
C HIS A 136 -10.33 17.02 -32.73
N THR A 137 -11.37 17.16 -31.91
CA THR A 137 -12.66 17.74 -32.34
C THR A 137 -12.63 19.26 -32.25
N ASP A 138 -12.98 19.94 -33.34
CA ASP A 138 -13.18 21.40 -33.35
C ASP A 138 -14.60 21.76 -32.87
N PHE A 139 -14.71 21.97 -31.57
CA PHE A 139 -15.98 22.32 -30.93
C PHE A 139 -16.54 23.69 -31.35
N LYS A 140 -15.85 24.51 -32.14
CA LYS A 140 -16.45 25.75 -32.66
C LYS A 140 -17.61 25.48 -33.63
N LYS A 141 -17.58 24.31 -34.30
CA LYS A 141 -18.53 23.91 -35.33
C LYS A 141 -19.64 22.99 -34.81
N GLU A 142 -19.49 22.50 -33.58
CA GLU A 142 -20.42 21.56 -32.95
C GLU A 142 -21.67 22.26 -32.42
N SER A 143 -22.81 21.57 -32.49
CA SER A 143 -24.09 22.08 -31.99
C SER A 143 -24.10 22.23 -30.47
N SER A 144 -24.92 23.15 -29.94
CA SER A 144 -25.07 23.33 -28.49
C SER A 144 -25.54 22.04 -27.80
N GLU A 145 -26.46 21.31 -28.43
CA GLU A 145 -26.97 20.03 -27.92
C GLU A 145 -25.87 18.98 -27.76
N THR A 146 -24.96 18.88 -28.75
CA THR A 146 -23.79 17.97 -28.68
C THR A 146 -22.86 18.34 -27.54
N LYS A 147 -22.60 19.64 -27.35
CA LYS A 147 -21.76 20.14 -26.25
C LYS A 147 -22.38 19.85 -24.88
N ASP A 148 -23.69 20.05 -24.74
CA ASP A 148 -24.40 19.79 -23.49
C ASP A 148 -24.44 18.29 -23.16
N SER A 149 -24.67 17.45 -24.17
CA SER A 149 -24.63 15.99 -24.03
C SER A 149 -23.24 15.50 -23.59
N LEU A 150 -22.18 15.98 -24.24
CA LEU A 150 -20.80 15.64 -23.87
C LEU A 150 -20.44 16.16 -22.48
N THR A 151 -20.87 17.37 -22.12
CA THR A 151 -20.65 17.94 -20.78
C THR A 151 -21.28 17.06 -19.71
N LYS A 152 -22.54 16.65 -19.88
CA LYS A 152 -23.24 15.73 -18.96
C LYS A 152 -22.50 14.40 -18.85
N LEU A 153 -22.05 13.84 -19.98
CA LEU A 153 -21.30 12.60 -20.00
C LEU A 153 -19.97 12.71 -19.21
N PHE A 154 -19.20 13.77 -19.41
CA PHE A 154 -17.95 13.97 -18.65
C PHE A 154 -18.20 14.17 -17.16
N VAL A 155 -19.29 14.85 -16.78
CA VAL A 155 -19.68 14.99 -15.36
C VAL A 155 -19.96 13.62 -14.75
N HIS A 156 -20.71 12.76 -15.45
CA HIS A 156 -21.01 11.41 -14.99
C HIS A 156 -19.74 10.54 -14.89
N LEU A 157 -18.92 10.49 -15.94
CA LEU A 157 -17.68 9.70 -15.93
C LEU A 157 -16.71 10.14 -14.83
N ASN A 158 -16.62 11.46 -14.58
CA ASN A 158 -15.79 11.98 -13.49
C ASN A 158 -16.37 11.64 -12.11
N ALA A 159 -17.70 11.59 -11.95
CA ALA A 159 -18.33 11.13 -10.72
C ALA A 159 -18.01 9.66 -10.46
N ASP A 160 -18.09 8.80 -11.48
CA ASP A 160 -17.79 7.36 -11.36
C ASP A 160 -16.32 7.14 -10.95
N VAL A 161 -15.39 7.89 -11.54
CA VAL A 161 -13.97 7.87 -11.15
C VAL A 161 -13.82 8.27 -9.68
N ARG A 162 -14.44 9.37 -9.24
CA ARG A 162 -14.34 9.83 -7.85
C ARG A 162 -14.93 8.82 -6.87
N GLU A 163 -16.07 8.24 -7.19
CA GLU A 163 -16.68 7.18 -6.38
C GLU A 163 -15.73 5.99 -6.24
N SER A 164 -15.17 5.48 -7.35
CA SER A 164 -14.24 4.36 -7.32
C SER A 164 -12.95 4.64 -6.52
N ILE A 165 -12.48 5.90 -6.52
CA ILE A 165 -11.35 6.34 -5.70
C ILE A 165 -11.72 6.33 -4.22
N GLU A 166 -12.87 6.86 -3.84
CA GLU A 166 -13.31 6.89 -2.44
C GLU A 166 -13.60 5.49 -1.89
N ASP A 167 -14.20 4.61 -2.69
CA ASP A 167 -14.38 3.20 -2.33
C ASP A 167 -13.04 2.53 -2.00
N LEU A 168 -12.05 2.69 -2.90
CA LEU A 168 -10.72 2.11 -2.70
C LEU A 168 -9.98 2.73 -1.51
N LYS A 169 -10.10 4.05 -1.29
CA LYS A 169 -9.57 4.70 -0.09
C LYS A 169 -10.19 4.14 1.18
N GLN A 170 -11.50 3.94 1.21
CA GLN A 170 -12.17 3.38 2.38
C GLN A 170 -11.70 1.96 2.65
N SER A 171 -11.55 1.13 1.61
CA SER A 171 -10.98 -0.22 1.74
C SER A 171 -9.54 -0.22 2.26
N VAL A 172 -8.73 0.76 1.88
CA VAL A 172 -7.37 0.96 2.42
C VAL A 172 -7.41 1.36 3.90
N VAL A 173 -8.24 2.33 4.27
CA VAL A 173 -8.38 2.80 5.66
C VAL A 173 -8.85 1.67 6.58
N ASN A 174 -9.82 0.88 6.15
CA ASN A 174 -10.32 -0.27 6.92
C ASN A 174 -9.21 -1.28 7.26
N ARG A 175 -8.19 -1.42 6.39
CA ARG A 175 -7.03 -2.30 6.60
C ARG A 175 -5.96 -1.73 7.51
N VAL A 176 -5.90 -0.40 7.64
CA VAL A 176 -5.00 0.24 8.60
C VAL A 176 -5.55 0.11 10.03
N ILE A 177 -6.88 0.07 10.17
CA ILE A 177 -7.58 0.00 11.47
C ILE A 177 -7.73 -1.44 11.97
N SER A 178 -7.80 -2.44 11.06
CA SER A 178 -7.89 -3.87 11.38
C SER A 178 -6.59 -4.47 11.90
#